data_AF-A0A9D7RTF7-F1
#
_entry.id   AF-A0A9D7RTF7-F1
#
_cell.length_a   1.000
_cell.length_b   1.000
_cell.length_c   1.000
_cell.angle_alpha   90.00
_cell.angle_beta   90.00
_cell.angle_gamma   90.00
#
_symmetry.space_group_name_H-M   'P 1'
#
loop_
_entity.id
_entity.type
_entity.pdbx_description
1 polymer ?
#
loop_
_entity_poly.entity_id
_entity_poly.type
_entity_poly.pdbx_seq_one_letter_code
_entity_poly.pdbx_strand_id
1 'polypeptide(L)'
;MTDFTMSIKPEFDAQVTAALMIQSNALIPIKLAARLCGISRQEIDRRVHNGTFPKPHKLSGKRSSMRKAFYLRDIHDWIRDPKGYRRVEGEQSTGSFADSASLQHLE
;
A
#
# COMPACT_ATOMS: atom_id res chain seq x y z
N MET A 1 17.40 -5.36 39.57
CA MET A 1 16.41 -4.36 39.13
C MET A 1 16.59 -4.21 37.62
N THR A 2 15.64 -4.71 36.83
CA THR A 2 15.76 -4.76 35.37
C THR A 2 15.36 -3.42 34.75
N ASP A 3 16.25 -2.85 33.95
CA ASP A 3 16.09 -1.56 33.28
C ASP A 3 14.98 -1.59 32.21
N PHE A 4 13.77 -1.17 32.61
CA PHE A 4 12.61 -1.04 31.71
C PHE A 4 12.76 0.09 30.66
N THR A 5 13.76 0.96 30.79
CA THR A 5 13.90 2.18 29.96
C THR A 5 14.66 1.96 28.65
N MET A 6 15.44 0.88 28.50
CA MET A 6 16.23 0.64 27.28
C MET A 6 15.40 0.08 26.11
N SER A 7 14.24 -0.54 26.38
CA SER A 7 13.42 -1.20 25.35
C SER A 7 12.32 -0.31 24.75
N ILE A 8 12.03 0.84 25.35
CA ILE A 8 10.91 1.72 24.93
C ILE A 8 11.24 2.43 23.61
N LYS A 9 12.50 2.82 23.41
CA LYS A 9 12.94 3.60 22.24
C LYS A 9 12.70 2.89 20.89
N PRO A 10 13.11 1.63 20.67
CA PRO A 10 12.90 0.97 19.37
C PRO A 10 11.42 0.70 19.07
N GLU A 11 10.61 0.41 20.07
CA GLU A 11 9.18 0.19 19.89
C GLU A 11 8.44 1.50 19.60
N PHE A 12 8.78 2.57 20.32
CA PHE A 12 8.26 3.91 20.06
C PHE A 12 8.66 4.41 18.66
N ASP A 13 9.93 4.26 18.26
CA ASP A 13 10.39 4.65 16.92
C ASP A 13 9.69 3.86 15.82
N ALA A 14 9.42 2.57 16.04
CA ALA A 14 8.64 1.75 15.11
C ALA A 14 7.19 2.24 15.00
N GLN A 15 6.56 2.60 16.12
CA GLN A 15 5.19 3.15 16.14
C GLN A 15 5.11 4.51 15.45
N VAL A 16 6.04 5.43 15.74
CA VAL A 16 6.12 6.76 15.12
C VAL A 16 6.40 6.65 13.63
N THR A 17 7.33 5.78 13.23
CA THR A 17 7.62 5.50 11.82
C THR A 17 6.41 4.92 11.11
N ALA A 18 5.70 3.97 11.73
CA ALA A 18 4.46 3.42 11.18
C ALA A 18 3.38 4.50 11.03
N ALA A 19 3.19 5.36 12.04
CA ALA A 19 2.24 6.46 11.99
C ALA A 19 2.56 7.47 10.88
N LEU A 20 3.83 7.84 10.72
CA LEU A 20 4.32 8.69 9.64
C LEU A 20 4.11 8.05 8.27
N MET A 21 4.41 6.76 8.12
CA MET A 21 4.20 6.04 6.86
C MET A 21 2.72 5.91 6.49
N ILE A 22 1.83 5.81 7.48
CA ILE A 22 0.38 5.83 7.28
C ILE A 22 -0.07 7.22 6.82
N GLN A 23 0.39 8.29 7.49
CA GLN A 23 0.08 9.67 7.09
C GLN A 23 0.62 10.02 5.70
N SER A 24 1.81 9.52 5.35
CA SER A 24 2.44 9.79 4.06
C SER A 24 1.91 8.92 2.91
N ASN A 25 0.89 8.07 3.13
CA ASN A 25 0.41 7.08 2.16
C ASN A 25 1.55 6.30 1.49
N ALA A 26 2.53 5.84 2.28
CA ALA A 26 3.71 5.16 1.75
C ALA A 26 3.34 3.87 1.00
N LEU A 27 4.04 3.61 -0.12
CA LEU A 27 3.91 2.38 -0.88
C LEU A 27 4.84 1.30 -0.31
N ILE A 28 4.27 0.19 0.14
CA ILE A 28 5.00 -0.94 0.71
C ILE A 28 5.05 -2.14 -0.23
N PRO A 29 6.16 -2.91 -0.28
CA PRO A 29 6.24 -4.08 -1.13
C PRO A 29 5.43 -5.25 -0.56
N ILE A 30 5.04 -6.19 -1.42
CA ILE A 30 4.24 -7.38 -1.04
C ILE A 30 4.86 -8.22 0.09
N LYS A 31 6.20 -8.29 0.16
CA LYS A 31 6.89 -9.00 1.24
C LYS A 31 6.65 -8.35 2.60
N LEU A 32 6.60 -7.02 2.64
CA LEU A 32 6.32 -6.28 3.87
C LEU A 32 4.84 -6.39 4.24
N ALA A 33 3.94 -6.27 3.26
CA ALA A 33 2.51 -6.47 3.46
C ALA A 33 2.19 -7.87 4.03
N ALA A 34 2.82 -8.92 3.50
CA ALA A 34 2.70 -10.29 4.01
C ALA A 34 3.11 -10.41 5.49
N ARG A 35 4.21 -9.74 5.87
CA ARG A 35 4.67 -9.72 7.27
C ARG A 35 3.72 -8.96 8.18
N LEU A 36 3.23 -7.80 7.75
CA LEU A 36 2.31 -6.97 8.52
C LEU A 36 0.95 -7.64 8.73
N CYS A 37 0.44 -8.31 7.68
CA CYS A 37 -0.86 -8.95 7.72
C CYS A 37 -0.83 -10.37 8.33
N GLY A 38 0.36 -10.93 8.60
CA GLY A 38 0.51 -12.30 9.11
C GLY A 38 0.00 -13.39 8.15
N ILE A 39 -0.06 -13.11 6.83
CA ILE A 39 -0.59 -14.03 5.81
C ILE A 39 0.44 -14.29 4.71
N SER A 40 0.31 -15.44 4.05
CA SER A 40 1.20 -15.80 2.95
C SER A 40 0.98 -14.91 1.73
N ARG A 41 2.00 -14.80 0.88
CA ARG A 41 1.89 -14.08 -0.40
C ARG A 41 0.77 -14.63 -1.30
N GLN A 42 0.58 -15.95 -1.28
CA GLN A 42 -0.46 -16.63 -2.04
C GLN A 42 -1.85 -16.25 -1.53
N GLU A 43 -2.00 -16.14 -0.20
CA GLU A 43 -3.27 -15.70 0.40
C GLU A 43 -3.57 -14.24 0.08
N ILE A 44 -2.55 -13.38 0.04
CA ILE A 44 -2.71 -12.01 -0.47
C ILE A 44 -3.21 -12.03 -1.90
N ASP A 45 -2.54 -12.76 -2.81
CA ASP A 45 -2.96 -12.80 -4.22
C ASP A 45 -4.40 -13.38 -4.37
N ARG A 46 -4.78 -14.37 -3.55
CA ARG A 46 -6.15 -14.93 -3.49
C ARG A 46 -7.17 -13.88 -3.04
N ARG A 47 -6.89 -13.15 -1.96
CA ARG A 47 -7.81 -12.12 -1.43
C ARG A 47 -7.89 -10.89 -2.33
N VAL A 48 -6.80 -10.53 -3.00
CA VAL A 48 -6.80 -9.49 -4.05
C VAL A 48 -7.71 -9.91 -5.20
N HIS A 49 -7.66 -11.17 -5.62
CA HIS A 49 -8.56 -11.69 -6.66
C HIS A 49 -10.02 -11.70 -6.20
N ASN A 50 -10.28 -12.05 -4.94
CA ASN A 50 -11.61 -12.06 -4.35
C ASN A 50 -12.15 -10.66 -3.97
N GLY A 51 -11.34 -9.59 -4.12
CA GLY A 51 -11.73 -8.22 -3.75
C GLY A 51 -11.76 -7.94 -2.25
N THR A 52 -11.25 -8.85 -1.41
CA THR A 52 -11.20 -8.73 0.06
C THR A 52 -9.85 -8.24 0.57
N PHE A 53 -9.01 -7.68 -0.31
CA PHE A 53 -7.70 -7.11 0.02
C PHE A 53 -7.41 -5.85 -0.81
N PRO A 54 -6.54 -4.93 -0.32
CA PRO A 54 -6.09 -3.76 -1.06
C PRO A 54 -5.51 -4.06 -2.45
N LYS A 55 -5.77 -3.18 -3.43
CA LYS A 55 -5.29 -3.37 -4.80
C LYS A 55 -3.80 -3.04 -4.88
N PRO A 56 -2.99 -3.90 -5.53
CA PRO A 56 -1.59 -3.59 -5.74
C PRO A 56 -1.44 -2.45 -6.76
N HIS A 57 -0.68 -1.43 -6.39
CA HIS A 57 -0.13 -0.42 -7.27
C HIS A 57 1.05 -0.99 -8.07
N LYS A 58 1.05 -0.77 -9.39
CA LYS A 58 2.08 -1.29 -10.30
C LYS A 58 3.18 -0.25 -10.44
N LEU A 59 4.37 -0.52 -9.90
CA LEU A 59 5.52 0.40 -9.98
C LEU A 59 6.30 0.30 -11.31
N SER A 60 6.04 -0.70 -12.15
CA SER A 60 6.79 -0.94 -13.38
C SER A 60 5.88 -1.37 -14.52
N GLY A 61 6.11 -0.78 -15.70
CA GLY A 61 5.48 -1.17 -16.97
C GLY A 61 6.11 -2.39 -17.65
N LYS A 62 7.26 -2.90 -17.16
CA LYS A 62 7.91 -4.08 -17.75
C LYS A 62 7.27 -5.38 -17.22
N ARG A 63 6.74 -6.20 -18.14
CA ARG A 63 6.05 -7.49 -17.89
C ARG A 63 6.84 -8.49 -17.04
N SER A 64 8.18 -8.43 -17.01
CA SER A 64 9.03 -9.42 -16.35
C SER A 64 9.29 -9.16 -14.86
N SER A 65 9.09 -7.94 -14.37
CA SER A 65 9.25 -7.62 -12.94
C SER A 65 8.15 -6.66 -12.50
N MET A 66 6.94 -7.21 -12.38
CA MET A 66 5.80 -6.50 -11.81
C MET A 66 6.03 -6.32 -10.31
N ARG A 67 6.76 -5.25 -9.94
CA ARG A 67 6.88 -4.83 -8.54
C ARG A 67 5.53 -4.25 -8.10
N LYS A 68 4.69 -5.12 -7.55
CA LYS A 68 3.45 -4.77 -6.87
C LYS A 68 3.79 -4.13 -5.53
N ALA A 69 3.24 -2.96 -5.27
CA ALA A 69 3.27 -2.30 -3.96
C ALA A 69 1.85 -2.00 -3.50
N PHE A 70 1.65 -1.77 -2.20
CA PHE A 70 0.34 -1.49 -1.60
C PHE A 70 0.45 -0.20 -0.81
N TYR A 71 -0.63 0.59 -0.78
CA TYR A 71 -0.68 1.73 0.13
C TYR A 71 -0.78 1.22 1.56
N LEU A 72 0.09 1.74 2.43
CA LEU A 72 0.09 1.35 3.82
C LEU A 72 -1.23 1.69 4.52
N ARG A 73 -1.87 2.80 4.11
CA ARG A 73 -3.21 3.18 4.58
C ARG A 73 -4.25 2.08 4.35
N ASP A 74 -4.36 1.59 3.10
CA ASP A 74 -5.31 0.53 2.75
C ASP A 74 -5.01 -0.77 3.51
N ILE A 75 -3.73 -1.09 3.70
CA ILE A 75 -3.30 -2.27 4.46
C ILE A 75 -3.67 -2.13 5.94
N HIS A 76 -3.49 -0.94 6.50
CA HIS A 76 -3.87 -0.66 7.88
C HIS A 76 -5.40 -0.69 8.07
N ASP A 77 -6.17 -0.15 7.14
CA ASP A 77 -7.63 -0.24 7.16
C ASP A 77 -8.10 -1.69 7.03
N TRP A 78 -7.42 -2.49 6.21
CA TRP A 78 -7.62 -3.93 6.12
C TRP A 78 -7.28 -4.67 7.43
N ILE A 79 -6.18 -4.31 8.11
CA ILE A 79 -5.80 -4.91 9.40
C ILE A 79 -6.84 -4.58 10.49
N ARG A 80 -7.45 -3.38 10.45
CA ARG A 80 -8.49 -2.97 11.39
C ARG A 80 -9.79 -3.77 11.23
N ASP A 81 -10.19 -4.07 10.00
CA ASP A 81 -11.36 -4.93 9.73
C ASP A 81 -11.12 -5.90 8.57
N PRO A 82 -10.44 -7.04 8.80
CA PRO A 82 -10.09 -7.98 7.74
C PRO A 82 -11.29 -8.70 7.12
N LYS A 83 -12.42 -8.79 7.85
CA LYS A 83 -13.62 -9.56 7.43
C LYS A 83 -14.65 -8.66 6.75
N GLY A 84 -14.77 -7.41 7.18
CA GLY A 84 -15.65 -6.41 6.59
C GLY A 84 -14.99 -5.55 5.52
N TYR A 85 -13.68 -5.68 5.29
CA TYR A 85 -13.00 -4.96 4.21
C TYR A 85 -13.65 -5.26 2.86
N ARG A 86 -14.41 -4.29 2.36
CA ARG A 86 -14.99 -4.29 1.02
C ARG A 86 -14.44 -3.11 0.27
N ARG A 87 -13.83 -3.41 -0.88
CA ARG A 87 -13.31 -2.40 -1.80
C ARG A 87 -14.43 -1.43 -2.21
N VAL A 88 -14.22 -0.14 -1.99
CA VAL A 88 -14.99 0.92 -2.66
C VAL A 88 -14.31 1.14 -4.02
N GLU A 89 -14.94 0.69 -5.10
CA GLU A 89 -14.48 0.99 -6.47
C GLU A 89 -14.85 2.44 -6.80
N GLY A 90 -14.02 3.42 -6.40
CA GLY A 90 -14.35 4.84 -6.62
C GLY A 90 -13.18 5.76 -6.98
N GLU A 91 -11.95 5.50 -6.53
CA GLU A 91 -10.86 6.48 -6.70
C GLU A 91 -9.69 5.89 -7.47
N GLN A 92 -9.84 5.85 -8.80
CA GLN A 92 -8.72 5.73 -9.75
C GLN A 92 -8.94 6.75 -10.86
N SER A 93 -8.42 7.96 -10.69
CA SER A 93 -7.86 8.75 -11.80
C SER A 93 -7.28 10.07 -11.29
N THR A 94 -6.00 10.04 -10.90
CA THR A 94 -5.19 11.26 -10.93
C THR A 94 -3.92 10.96 -11.71
N GLY A 95 -3.82 11.57 -12.89
CA GLY A 95 -2.54 11.82 -13.55
C GLY A 95 -2.15 10.92 -14.72
N SER A 96 -3.00 10.76 -15.73
CA SER A 96 -2.53 10.52 -17.10
C SER A 96 -1.96 11.82 -17.64
N PHE A 97 -0.72 12.17 -17.27
CA PHE A 97 -0.01 13.31 -17.84
C PHE A 97 0.69 12.87 -19.14
N ALA A 98 -0.08 12.75 -20.21
CA ALA A 98 0.42 12.67 -21.58
C ALA A 98 -0.75 12.78 -22.56
N ASP A 99 -1.35 13.97 -22.70
CA ASP A 99 -1.76 14.45 -24.03
C ASP A 99 -2.07 15.94 -24.00
N SER A 100 -1.14 16.76 -24.49
CA SER A 100 -1.39 18.17 -24.83
C SER A 100 -0.37 18.65 -25.86
N ALA A 101 -0.13 17.85 -26.91
CA ALA A 101 0.43 18.41 -28.13
C ALA A 101 -0.70 19.18 -28.83
N SER A 102 -0.85 20.45 -28.46
CA SER A 102 -1.83 21.36 -29.03
C SER A 102 -1.59 21.50 -30.54
N LEU A 103 -2.54 20.99 -31.32
CA LEU A 103 -2.79 21.44 -32.69
C LEU A 103 -3.07 22.95 -32.65
N GLN A 104 -2.19 23.75 -33.23
CA GLN A 104 -2.54 25.09 -33.68
C GLN A 104 -2.67 25.05 -35.21
N HIS A 105 -3.91 25.21 -35.67
CA HIS A 105 -4.25 25.51 -37.06
C HIS A 105 -5.13 26.77 -37.06
N LEU A 106 -4.96 27.56 -38.12
CA LEU A 106 -5.60 28.84 -38.50
C LEU A 106 -5.08 30.10 -37.80
N GLU A 107 -4.32 30.91 -38.53
CA GLU A 107 -4.87 31.94 -39.44
C GLU A 107 -4.12 31.94 -40.78
#